data_AF-A0A2E2EEP0-F1
#
_entry.id   AF-A0A2E2EEP0-F1
#
_cell.length_a   1.000
_cell.length_b   1.000
_cell.length_c   1.000
_cell.angle_alpha   90.00
_cell.angle_beta   90.00
_cell.angle_gamma   90.00
#
_symmetry.space_group_name_H-M   'P 1'
#
loop_
_entity.id
_entity.type
_entity.pdbx_description
1 polymer ?
#
loop_
_entity_poly.entity_id
_entity_poly.type
_entity_poly.pdbx_seq_one_letter_code
_entity_poly.pdbx_strand_id
1 'polypeptide(L)'
;MFKGGVKEAAKMLMGLGPAAQKKLLEDIRQKDPKMADLLEQNLISMEDLQYLTLSMLVGLLRDLNLEEFGLALRTVDKHIVEELMNKLSTGIRLDIEQGLKGKPRRVSEVEQAQNKVLEVVRKKIDQGHIVINPDGDELV
;
A
#
# COMPACT_ATOMS: atom_id res chain seq x y z
N MET A 1 21.83 -12.50 9.48
CA MET A 1 21.63 -11.73 8.23
C MET A 1 21.32 -10.31 8.64
N PHE A 2 22.09 -9.31 8.20
CA PHE A 2 21.87 -7.90 8.59
C PHE A 2 20.46 -7.47 8.19
N LYS A 3 19.55 -7.36 9.16
CA LYS A 3 18.28 -6.66 9.00
C LYS A 3 18.58 -5.17 9.07
N GLY A 4 18.93 -4.58 7.92
CA GLY A 4 19.27 -3.16 7.81
C GLY A 4 18.85 -2.60 6.46
N GLY A 5 18.98 -1.28 6.29
CA GLY A 5 18.56 -0.55 5.09
C GLY A 5 17.19 0.10 5.23
N VAL A 6 16.79 0.85 4.20
CA VAL A 6 15.59 1.72 4.21
C VAL A 6 14.32 0.96 4.59
N LYS A 7 14.13 -0.27 4.08
CA LYS A 7 12.97 -1.10 4.41
C LYS A 7 12.87 -1.43 5.90
N GLU A 8 13.98 -1.78 6.54
CA GLU A 8 13.98 -2.11 7.96
C GLU A 8 13.86 -0.86 8.84
N ALA A 9 14.45 0.27 8.41
CA ALA A 9 14.25 1.55 9.06
C ALA A 9 12.79 2.05 8.98
N ALA A 10 12.14 1.86 7.83
CA ALA A 10 10.72 2.15 7.67
C ALA A 10 9.84 1.27 8.57
N LYS A 11 10.16 -0.01 8.71
CA LYS A 11 9.48 -0.89 9.69
C LYS A 11 9.62 -0.42 11.13
N MET A 12 10.81 0.05 11.52
CA MET A 12 11.00 0.63 12.86
C MET A 12 10.18 1.91 13.02
N LEU A 13 10.11 2.76 12.00
CA LEU A 13 9.27 3.96 11.99
C LEU A 13 7.78 3.64 12.13
N MET A 14 7.29 2.57 11.49
CA MET A 14 5.90 2.11 11.63
C MET A 14 5.55 1.65 13.05
N GLY A 15 6.54 1.22 13.85
CA GLY A 15 6.34 0.87 15.26
C GLY A 15 6.21 2.07 16.20
N LEU A 16 6.35 3.29 15.70
CA LEU A 16 6.18 4.51 16.47
C LEU A 16 4.73 5.00 16.37
N GLY A 17 4.26 5.68 17.42
CA GLY A 17 2.99 6.41 17.34
C GLY A 17 3.02 7.50 16.25
N PRO A 18 1.88 7.85 15.62
CA PRO A 18 1.83 8.74 14.45
C PRO A 18 2.56 10.08 14.66
N ALA A 19 2.45 10.68 15.85
CA ALA A 19 3.11 11.94 16.18
C ALA A 19 4.65 11.81 16.23
N ALA A 20 5.16 10.71 16.78
CA ALA A 20 6.60 10.43 16.84
C ALA A 20 7.16 10.08 15.46
N GLN A 21 6.42 9.30 14.67
CA GLN A 21 6.76 8.98 13.29
C GLN A 21 6.89 10.25 12.43
N LYS A 22 5.89 11.13 12.48
CA LYS A 22 5.90 12.40 11.74
C LYS A 22 7.08 13.28 12.14
N LYS A 23 7.29 13.49 13.44
CA LYS A 23 8.40 14.30 13.95
C LYS A 23 9.76 13.75 13.48
N LEU A 24 9.96 12.44 13.58
CA LEU A 24 11.21 11.82 13.18
C LEU A 24 11.44 11.93 11.66
N LEU A 25 10.41 11.78 10.84
CA LEU A 25 10.52 12.01 9.39
C LEU A 25 10.86 13.47 9.05
N GLU A 26 10.28 14.44 9.75
CA GLU A 26 10.63 15.86 9.60
C GLU A 26 12.09 16.12 9.96
N ASP A 27 12.57 15.57 11.08
CA ASP A 27 13.97 15.67 11.51
C ASP A 27 14.93 15.03 10.50
N ILE A 28 14.56 13.88 9.91
CA ILE A 28 15.33 13.23 8.85
C ILE A 28 15.31 14.09 7.60
N ARG A 29 14.16 14.64 7.19
CA ARG A 29 13.99 15.45 5.98
C ARG A 29 14.85 16.71 6.01
N GLN A 30 15.04 17.33 7.18
CA GLN A 30 15.93 18.49 7.34
C GLN A 30 17.42 18.15 7.08
N LYS A 31 17.84 16.93 7.38
CA LYS A 31 19.24 16.49 7.25
C LYS A 31 19.52 15.78 5.92
N ASP A 32 18.58 14.93 5.51
CA ASP A 32 18.63 14.12 4.30
C ASP A 32 17.21 13.97 3.70
N PRO A 33 16.80 14.91 2.83
CA PRO A 33 15.50 14.85 2.17
C PRO A 33 15.30 13.55 1.38
N LYS A 34 16.36 13.02 0.74
CA LYS A 34 16.27 11.81 -0.07
C LYS A 34 15.99 10.60 0.80
N MET A 35 16.62 10.51 1.98
CA MET A 35 16.34 9.42 2.92
C MET A 35 14.92 9.51 3.48
N ALA A 36 14.43 10.71 3.80
CA ALA A 36 13.05 10.89 4.25
C ALA A 36 12.05 10.41 3.19
N ASP A 37 12.24 10.81 1.92
CA ASP A 37 11.39 10.37 0.81
C ASP A 37 11.44 8.85 0.62
N LEU A 38 12.64 8.25 0.75
CA LEU A 38 12.81 6.80 0.67
C LEU A 38 12.12 6.08 1.83
N LEU A 39 12.18 6.61 3.05
CA LEU A 39 11.52 6.03 4.21
C LEU A 39 10.00 6.13 4.08
N GLU A 40 9.48 7.30 3.69
CA GLU A 40 8.04 7.52 3.42
C GLU A 40 7.50 6.57 2.35
N GLN A 41 8.27 6.32 1.29
CA GLN A 41 7.90 5.34 0.27
C GLN A 41 7.74 3.92 0.83
N ASN A 42 8.42 3.60 1.93
CA ASN A 42 8.38 2.27 2.54
C ASN A 42 7.48 2.20 3.79
N LEU A 43 6.73 3.26 4.13
CA LEU A 43 5.77 3.26 5.26
C LEU A 43 4.45 2.56 4.94
N ILE A 44 4.10 2.48 3.66
CA ILE A 44 2.86 1.86 3.20
C ILE A 44 3.23 0.74 2.24
N SER A 45 2.66 -0.42 2.51
CA SER A 45 2.80 -1.64 1.74
C SER A 45 1.49 -2.00 1.06
N MET A 46 1.55 -2.93 0.11
CA MET A 46 0.35 -3.48 -0.53
C MET A 46 -0.53 -4.24 0.46
N GLU A 47 0.05 -4.77 1.54
CA GLU A 47 -0.67 -5.52 2.57
C GLU A 47 -1.58 -4.59 3.39
N ASP A 48 -1.23 -3.31 3.53
CA ASP A 48 -2.02 -2.32 4.28
C ASP A 48 -3.36 -2.00 3.62
N LEU A 49 -3.56 -2.40 2.36
CA LEU A 49 -4.83 -2.26 1.67
C LEU A 49 -5.96 -3.04 2.38
N GLN A 50 -5.65 -4.07 3.16
CA GLN A 50 -6.64 -4.84 3.92
C GLN A 50 -7.44 -3.96 4.90
N TYR A 51 -6.81 -2.91 5.43
CA TYR A 51 -7.39 -1.97 6.39
C TYR A 51 -8.31 -0.92 5.73
N LEU A 52 -8.45 -0.93 4.40
CA LEU A 52 -9.36 -0.03 3.71
C LEU A 52 -10.82 -0.46 3.88
N THR A 53 -11.67 0.51 4.19
CA THR A 53 -13.12 0.34 4.08
C THR A 53 -13.51 0.10 2.62
N LEU A 54 -14.70 -0.46 2.38
CA LEU A 54 -15.21 -0.67 1.03
C LEU A 54 -15.23 0.64 0.22
N SER A 55 -15.66 1.75 0.83
CA SER A 55 -15.71 3.07 0.17
C SER A 55 -14.32 3.54 -0.24
N MET A 56 -13.32 3.41 0.63
CA MET A 56 -11.93 3.76 0.34
C MET A 56 -11.35 2.89 -0.77
N LEU A 57 -11.57 1.57 -0.73
CA LEU A 57 -11.10 0.64 -1.75
C LEU A 57 -11.72 0.96 -3.11
N VAL A 58 -13.04 1.18 -3.18
CA VAL A 58 -13.70 1.58 -4.43
C VAL A 58 -13.19 2.94 -4.93
N GLY A 59 -12.97 3.89 -4.02
CA GLY A 59 -12.40 5.20 -4.33
C GLY A 59 -10.97 5.14 -4.88
N LEU A 60 -10.18 4.16 -4.42
CA LEU A 60 -8.84 3.86 -4.94
C LEU A 60 -8.93 3.24 -6.34
N LEU A 61 -9.75 2.20 -6.51
CA LEU A 61 -9.86 1.44 -7.76
C LEU A 61 -10.34 2.28 -8.95
N ARG A 62 -11.09 3.36 -8.70
CA ARG A 62 -11.53 4.31 -9.75
C ARG A 62 -10.37 5.04 -10.44
N ASP A 63 -9.22 5.16 -9.78
CA ASP A 63 -8.06 5.88 -10.29
C ASP A 63 -6.97 4.92 -10.81
N LEU A 64 -7.29 3.62 -10.90
CA LEU A 64 -6.36 2.57 -11.30
C LEU A 64 -6.88 1.81 -12.53
N ASN A 65 -5.95 1.26 -13.30
CA ASN A 65 -6.27 0.19 -14.23
C ASN A 65 -6.44 -1.11 -13.42
N LEU A 66 -7.61 -1.76 -13.53
CA LEU A 66 -7.95 -2.94 -12.71
C LEU A 66 -7.08 -4.16 -13.03
N GLU A 67 -6.68 -4.35 -14.29
CA GLU A 67 -5.77 -5.42 -14.68
C GLU A 67 -4.36 -5.17 -14.09
N GLU A 68 -3.88 -3.92 -14.12
CA GLU A 68 -2.60 -3.55 -13.50
C GLU A 68 -2.65 -3.69 -11.96
N PHE A 69 -3.77 -3.35 -11.32
CA PHE A 69 -3.98 -3.62 -9.90
C PHE A 69 -3.91 -5.12 -9.61
N GLY A 70 -4.58 -5.94 -10.43
CA GLY A 70 -4.47 -7.40 -10.33
C GLY A 70 -3.04 -7.91 -10.46
N LEU A 71 -2.24 -7.34 -11.36
CA LEU A 71 -0.82 -7.65 -11.49
C LEU A 71 -0.04 -7.31 -10.20
N ALA A 72 -0.32 -6.15 -9.59
CA ALA A 72 0.34 -5.70 -8.37
C ALA A 72 0.07 -6.62 -7.16
N LEU A 73 -1.07 -7.31 -7.14
CA LEU A 73 -1.46 -8.22 -6.06
C LEU A 73 -0.75 -9.58 -6.09
N ARG A 74 -0.02 -9.93 -7.16
CA ARG A 74 0.53 -11.30 -7.34
C ARG A 74 1.54 -11.75 -6.29
N THR A 75 2.20 -10.82 -5.59
CA THR A 75 3.15 -11.14 -4.51
C THR A 75 2.61 -10.77 -3.12
N VAL A 76 1.36 -10.34 -3.03
CA VAL A 76 0.68 -10.06 -1.76
C VAL A 76 0.23 -11.39 -1.16
N ASP A 77 0.16 -11.47 0.17
CA ASP A 77 -0.35 -12.66 0.84
C ASP A 77 -1.75 -13.02 0.30
N LYS A 78 -1.96 -14.32 0.02
CA LYS A 78 -3.19 -14.79 -0.61
C LYS A 78 -4.42 -14.52 0.23
N HIS A 79 -4.29 -14.59 1.56
CA HIS A 79 -5.39 -14.33 2.48
C HIS A 79 -5.85 -12.87 2.36
N ILE A 80 -4.90 -11.93 2.34
CA ILE A 80 -5.16 -10.50 2.14
C ILE A 80 -5.83 -10.25 0.79
N VAL A 81 -5.35 -10.90 -0.27
CA VAL A 81 -5.97 -10.79 -1.61
C VAL A 81 -7.42 -11.28 -1.59
N GLU A 82 -7.69 -12.42 -0.96
CA GLU A 82 -9.05 -12.95 -0.83
C GLU A 82 -9.97 -12.00 -0.06
N GLU A 83 -9.52 -11.45 1.07
CA GLU A 83 -10.28 -10.47 1.86
C GLU A 83 -10.60 -9.20 1.06
N LEU A 84 -9.61 -8.67 0.34
CA LEU A 84 -9.81 -7.52 -0.55
C LEU A 84 -10.84 -7.82 -1.63
N MET A 85 -10.72 -8.98 -2.29
CA MET A 85 -11.61 -9.37 -3.37
C MET A 85 -13.04 -9.62 -2.89
N ASN A 86 -13.21 -10.12 -1.67
CA ASN A 86 -14.52 -10.35 -1.06
C ASN A 86 -15.33 -9.07 -0.82
N LYS A 87 -14.65 -7.93 -0.64
CA LYS A 87 -15.31 -6.61 -0.55
C LYS A 87 -15.89 -6.14 -1.90
N LEU A 88 -15.41 -6.67 -3.03
CA LEU A 88 -15.69 -6.14 -4.36
C LEU A 88 -16.86 -6.82 -5.08
N SER A 89 -17.54 -6.05 -5.93
CA SER A 89 -18.57 -6.56 -6.83
C SER A 89 -18.00 -7.52 -7.86
N THR A 90 -18.84 -8.40 -8.41
CA THR A 90 -18.43 -9.43 -9.38
C THR A 90 -17.74 -8.85 -10.61
N GLY A 91 -18.21 -7.71 -11.12
CA GLY A 91 -17.60 -7.07 -12.31
C GLY A 91 -16.17 -6.60 -12.05
N ILE A 92 -15.96 -5.82 -10.99
CA ILE A 92 -14.63 -5.33 -10.60
C ILE A 92 -13.69 -6.50 -10.31
N ARG A 93 -14.20 -7.54 -9.62
CA ARG A 93 -13.43 -8.75 -9.32
C ARG A 93 -12.92 -9.43 -10.59
N LEU A 94 -13.77 -9.55 -11.62
CA LEU A 94 -13.40 -10.21 -12.87
C LEU A 94 -12.23 -9.51 -13.57
N ASP A 95 -12.24 -8.17 -13.61
CA ASP A 95 -11.17 -7.39 -14.25
C ASP A 95 -9.84 -7.51 -13.48
N ILE A 96 -9.89 -7.47 -12.14
CA ILE A 96 -8.71 -7.67 -11.29
C ILE A 96 -8.18 -9.10 -11.43
N GLU A 97 -9.06 -10.10 -11.54
CA GLU A 97 -8.65 -11.51 -11.72
C GLU A 97 -7.87 -11.74 -13.02
N GLN A 98 -8.17 -11.01 -14.09
CA GLN A 98 -7.41 -11.09 -15.35
C GLN A 98 -5.94 -10.69 -15.13
N GLY A 99 -5.71 -9.62 -14.37
CA GLY A 99 -4.38 -9.18 -13.98
C GLY A 99 -3.69 -10.16 -13.03
N LEU A 100 -4.43 -10.65 -12.03
CA LEU A 100 -3.90 -11.53 -10.99
C LEU A 100 -3.50 -12.91 -11.53
N LYS A 101 -4.34 -13.53 -12.37
CA LYS A 101 -4.16 -14.89 -12.93
C LYS A 101 -3.62 -14.90 -14.35
N GLY A 102 -3.35 -13.72 -14.92
CA GLY A 102 -2.85 -13.58 -16.29
C GLY A 102 -1.49 -14.24 -16.52
N LYS A 103 -0.97 -14.10 -17.74
CA LYS A 103 0.30 -14.70 -18.16
C LYS A 103 1.47 -14.37 -17.20
N PRO A 104 2.50 -15.22 -17.09
CA PRO A 104 3.70 -14.93 -16.31
C PRO A 104 4.32 -13.57 -16.69
N ARG A 105 4.73 -12.82 -15.68
CA ARG A 105 5.38 -11.51 -15.79
C ARG A 105 6.69 -11.53 -15.03
N ARG A 106 7.61 -10.63 -15.39
CA ARG A 106 8.85 -10.45 -14.64
C ARG A 106 8.53 -9.85 -13.28
N VAL A 107 9.30 -10.21 -12.26
CA VAL A 107 9.17 -9.63 -10.90
C VAL A 107 9.25 -8.11 -10.95
N SER A 108 10.14 -7.56 -11.78
CA SER A 108 10.26 -6.11 -11.98
C SER A 108 9.00 -5.44 -12.52
N GLU A 109 8.20 -6.13 -13.36
CA GLU A 109 6.92 -5.60 -13.85
C GLU A 109 5.88 -5.57 -12.73
N VAL A 110 5.89 -6.58 -11.86
CA VAL A 110 5.01 -6.64 -10.67
C VAL A 110 5.37 -5.52 -9.70
N GLU A 111 6.65 -5.32 -9.41
CA GLU A 111 7.12 -4.23 -8.54
C GLU A 111 6.78 -2.84 -9.11
N GLN A 112 6.86 -2.66 -10.44
CA GLN A 112 6.43 -1.42 -11.08
C GLN A 112 4.92 -1.18 -10.92
N ALA A 113 4.09 -2.22 -11.08
CA ALA A 113 2.65 -2.13 -10.86
C ALA A 113 2.35 -1.78 -9.39
N GLN A 114 3.04 -2.41 -8.43
CA GLN A 114 2.92 -2.08 -7.01
C GLN A 114 3.27 -0.62 -6.72
N ASN A 115 4.38 -0.12 -7.26
CA ASN A 115 4.78 1.27 -7.05
C ASN A 115 3.73 2.26 -7.55
N LYS A 116 3.11 2.00 -8.71
CA LYS A 116 2.02 2.83 -9.24
C LYS A 116 0.79 2.81 -8.33
N VAL A 117 0.40 1.63 -7.83
CA VAL A 117 -0.72 1.51 -6.88
C VAL A 117 -0.42 2.30 -5.61
N LEU A 118 0.76 2.11 -5.02
CA LEU A 118 1.17 2.81 -3.80
C LEU A 118 1.29 4.33 -3.99
N GLU A 119 1.65 4.81 -5.18
CA GLU A 119 1.64 6.24 -5.50
C GLU A 119 0.21 6.82 -5.43
N VAL A 120 -0.78 6.12 -6.00
CA VAL A 120 -2.18 6.54 -5.93
C VAL A 120 -2.70 6.47 -4.49
N VAL A 121 -2.32 5.45 -3.72
CA VAL A 121 -2.67 5.34 -2.30
C VAL A 121 -2.15 6.53 -1.51
N ARG A 122 -0.87 6.90 -1.67
CA ARG A 122 -0.27 8.06 -0.99
C ARG A 122 -1.00 9.35 -1.36
N LYS A 123 -1.25 9.58 -2.65
CA LYS A 123 -2.02 10.74 -3.11
C LYS A 123 -3.41 10.82 -2.48
N LYS A 124 -4.10 9.68 -2.34
CA LYS A 124 -5.42 9.62 -1.67
C LYS A 124 -5.32 9.88 -0.17
N ILE A 125 -4.25 9.45 0.50
CA ILE A 125 -3.99 9.76 1.92
C ILE A 125 -3.75 11.26 2.10
N ASP A 126 -2.90 11.86 1.25
CA ASP A 126 -2.61 13.30 1.28
C ASP A 126 -3.87 14.15 1.07
N GLN A 127 -4.83 13.64 0.29
CA GLN A 127 -6.14 14.24 0.06
C GLN A 127 -7.16 13.97 1.18
N GLY A 128 -6.83 13.12 2.16
CA GLY A 128 -7.74 12.69 3.22
C GLY A 128 -8.83 11.68 2.76
N HIS A 129 -8.70 11.10 1.56
CA HIS A 129 -9.64 10.11 1.03
C HIS A 129 -9.37 8.69 1.56
N ILE A 130 -8.14 8.39 1.93
CA ILE A 130 -7.74 7.11 2.54
C ILE A 130 -7.16 7.39 3.93
N VAL A 131 -7.59 6.60 4.89
CA VAL A 131 -6.97 6.49 6.21
C VAL A 131 -6.67 5.02 6.44
N ILE A 132 -5.41 4.70 6.71
CA ILE A 132 -4.99 3.34 7.06
C ILE A 132 -5.05 3.23 8.57
N ASN A 133 -5.92 2.37 9.09
CA ASN A 133 -6.03 2.11 10.52
C ASN A 133 -5.92 0.60 10.79
N PRO A 134 -4.71 0.12 11.14
CA PRO A 134 -4.50 -1.27 11.52
C PRO A 134 -5.25 -1.67 12.80
N ASP A 135 -5.51 -0.70 13.69
CA ASP A 135 -6.14 -0.90 15.01
C ASP A 135 -7.67 -0.81 14.95
N GLY A 136 -8.26 -1.09 13.78
CA GLY A 136 -9.62 -0.73 13.35
C GLY A 136 -10.82 -1.21 14.18
N ASP A 137 -10.63 -1.73 15.39
CA ASP A 137 -11.70 -2.14 16.32
C ASP A 137 -11.77 -1.32 17.62
N GLU A 138 -10.85 -0.40 17.91
CA GLU A 138 -11.04 0.57 19.01
C GLU A 138 -11.74 1.84 18.52
N LEU A 139 -13.04 1.72 18.27
CA LEU A 139 -13.95 2.87 18.37
C LEU A 139 -14.44 2.93 19.83
N VAL A 140 -14.01 3.96 20.57
CA VAL A 140 -14.58 4.32 21.88
C VAL A 140 -15.86 5.13 21.69
#